data_AF-B7G3Y6-F1
#
_entry.id   AF-B7G3Y6-F1
#
_cell.length_a   1.000
_cell.length_b   1.000
_cell.length_c   1.000
_cell.angle_alpha   90.00
_cell.angle_beta   90.00
_cell.angle_gamma   90.00
#
_symmetry.space_group_name_H-M   'P 1'
#
loop_
_entity.id
_entity.type
_entity.pdbx_description
1 polymer ?
#
loop_
_entity_poly.entity_id
_entity_poly.type
_entity_poly.pdbx_seq_one_letter_code
_entity_poly.pdbx_strand_id
1 'polypeptide(L)'
;MSPNETNRTAKRRLDFADGPDASAAPKRKLRSSSPSPVSSNTDPSQTQLRFSPRTQKARPTATPTRRTPSRSVVTPDAPKPRPVAVEYVPRYLHQTLDYQRRGQKKDLPTHTRTALALIEQYYEIPANLEQSRKYGPLSGTTYEELVLQAYTLGTLAVKKEDGAIVSEVDICTECAVLGHRRGECPTLL
;
A
#
# COMPACT_ATOMS: atom_id res chain seq x y z
N MET A 1 -46.59 12.95 28.94
CA MET A 1 -45.32 13.12 28.23
C MET A 1 -44.18 12.97 29.23
N SER A 2 -43.49 11.83 29.24
CA SER A 2 -42.15 11.62 29.81
C SER A 2 -41.62 10.30 29.23
N PRO A 3 -40.44 10.25 28.60
CA PRO A 3 -39.81 9.01 28.16
C PRO A 3 -38.95 8.44 29.29
N ASN A 4 -38.97 7.11 29.48
CA ASN A 4 -38.03 6.42 30.36
C ASN A 4 -37.15 5.51 29.51
N GLU A 5 -35.87 5.89 29.40
CA GLU A 5 -34.83 5.21 28.63
C GLU A 5 -34.43 3.89 29.29
N THR A 6 -34.59 2.78 28.58
CA THR A 6 -34.03 1.50 28.98
C THR A 6 -32.58 1.38 28.52
N ASN A 7 -31.64 1.48 29.46
CA ASN A 7 -30.25 1.10 29.31
C ASN A 7 -30.12 -0.42 29.00
N ARG A 8 -29.78 -0.78 27.76
CA ARG A 8 -29.44 -2.17 27.39
C ARG A 8 -27.93 -2.37 27.38
N THR A 9 -27.48 -3.16 28.36
CA THR A 9 -26.12 -3.66 28.54
C THR A 9 -25.79 -4.69 27.46
N ALA A 10 -24.79 -4.41 26.61
CA ALA A 10 -24.32 -5.33 25.58
C ALA A 10 -23.29 -6.32 26.16
N LYS A 11 -23.78 -7.40 26.78
CA LYS A 11 -22.97 -8.60 27.05
C LYS A 11 -22.89 -9.44 25.76
N ARG A 12 -21.78 -9.33 25.01
CA ARG A 12 -21.45 -10.28 23.93
C ARG A 12 -20.96 -11.58 24.58
N ARG A 13 -21.87 -12.50 24.87
CA ARG A 13 -21.57 -13.94 25.03
C ARG A 13 -21.41 -14.52 23.62
N LEU A 14 -20.25 -15.12 23.35
CA LEU A 14 -20.00 -15.98 22.20
C LEU A 14 -20.37 -17.39 22.65
N ASP A 15 -21.57 -17.85 22.30
CA ASP A 15 -21.99 -19.23 22.45
C ASP A 15 -21.45 -20.02 21.26
N PHE A 16 -20.47 -20.91 21.50
CA PHE A 16 -20.06 -21.93 20.54
C PHE A 16 -20.92 -23.17 20.80
N ALA A 17 -21.79 -23.50 19.85
CA ALA A 17 -22.56 -24.74 19.87
C ALA A 17 -21.69 -25.87 19.30
N ASP A 18 -21.27 -26.79 20.17
CA ASP A 18 -20.75 -28.11 19.80
C ASP A 18 -21.93 -29.01 19.40
N GLY A 19 -21.91 -29.49 18.16
CA GLY A 19 -22.82 -30.54 17.68
C GLY A 19 -22.05 -31.85 17.52
N PRO A 20 -22.51 -32.96 18.11
CA PRO A 20 -22.02 -34.29 17.75
C PRO A 20 -22.90 -34.84 16.62
N ASP A 21 -22.30 -35.33 15.53
CA ASP A 21 -22.55 -36.68 15.04
C ASP A 21 -21.70 -37.02 13.79
N ALA A 22 -21.31 -38.28 13.77
CA ALA A 22 -20.24 -38.88 12.99
C ALA A 22 -20.65 -39.28 11.57
N SER A 23 -19.68 -39.30 10.63
CA SER A 23 -19.47 -40.46 9.75
C SER A 23 -18.21 -40.36 8.89
N ALA A 24 -17.43 -41.45 8.94
CA ALA A 24 -16.60 -42.05 7.88
C ALA A 24 -15.30 -41.36 7.41
N ALA A 25 -14.18 -42.07 7.62
CA ALA A 25 -12.80 -41.79 7.21
C ALA A 25 -12.56 -41.95 5.69
N PRO A 26 -11.38 -41.53 5.17
CA PRO A 26 -10.25 -42.45 5.15
C PRO A 26 -8.89 -41.86 5.55
N LYS A 27 -8.04 -42.77 6.05
CA LYS A 27 -6.72 -42.58 6.63
C LYS A 27 -5.71 -42.00 5.63
N ARG A 28 -5.18 -40.81 5.92
CA ARG A 28 -3.89 -40.33 5.38
C ARG A 28 -2.90 -40.16 6.51
N LYS A 29 -1.85 -40.99 6.50
CA LYS A 29 -0.67 -40.87 7.36
C LYS A 29 0.10 -39.60 6.97
N LEU A 30 0.05 -38.59 7.81
CA LEU A 30 1.01 -37.48 7.81
C LEU A 30 1.68 -37.44 9.19
N ARG A 31 2.99 -37.60 9.17
CA ARG A 31 3.89 -37.50 10.33
C ARG A 31 3.79 -36.09 10.91
N SER A 32 3.28 -35.98 12.14
CA SER A 32 3.36 -34.77 12.95
C SER A 32 4.64 -34.79 13.77
N SER A 33 5.54 -33.87 13.47
CA SER A 33 6.59 -33.41 14.38
C SER A 33 5.95 -32.49 15.43
N SER A 34 6.13 -32.86 16.70
CA SER A 34 5.64 -32.21 17.90
C SER A 34 6.13 -30.75 18.04
N PRO A 35 5.27 -29.80 18.42
CA PRO A 35 5.71 -28.59 19.11
C PRO A 35 5.41 -28.70 20.62
N SER A 36 6.48 -28.57 21.41
CA SER A 36 6.45 -28.47 22.87
C SER A 36 5.74 -27.20 23.33
N PRO A 37 4.93 -27.24 24.40
CA PRO A 37 4.37 -26.03 25.02
C PRO A 37 5.45 -25.38 25.90
N VAL A 38 5.89 -24.17 25.54
CA VAL A 38 6.79 -23.37 26.38
C VAL A 38 5.98 -22.28 27.08
N SER A 39 6.18 -22.27 28.38
CA SER A 39 5.63 -21.44 29.44
C SER A 39 5.38 -19.96 29.11
N SER A 40 4.18 -19.55 29.50
CA SER A 40 3.81 -18.22 29.95
C SER A 40 4.76 -17.67 31.02
N ASN A 41 5.33 -16.49 30.79
CA ASN A 41 5.80 -15.59 31.84
C ASN A 41 5.38 -14.14 31.48
N THR A 42 4.42 -13.65 32.27
CA THR A 42 4.40 -12.34 32.96
C THR A 42 5.48 -11.32 32.56
N ASP A 43 5.06 -10.17 32.01
CA ASP A 43 5.44 -8.82 32.51
C ASP A 43 4.69 -7.70 31.73
N PRO A 44 3.68 -7.02 32.30
CA PRO A 44 3.20 -5.74 31.78
C PRO A 44 3.84 -4.58 32.57
N SER A 45 5.11 -4.31 32.30
CA SER A 45 5.74 -3.08 32.77
C SER A 45 5.17 -1.89 32.00
N GLN A 46 4.33 -1.14 32.70
CA GLN A 46 3.78 0.17 32.35
C GLN A 46 4.88 1.13 31.89
N THR A 47 4.97 1.37 30.58
CA THR A 47 5.69 2.53 30.06
C THR A 47 4.77 3.75 30.17
N GLN A 48 4.91 4.51 31.26
CA GLN A 48 4.25 5.80 31.39
C GLN A 48 4.82 6.80 30.38
N LEU A 49 3.99 7.18 29.40
CA LEU A 49 4.25 8.29 28.50
C LEU A 49 4.25 9.60 29.29
N ARG A 50 5.46 10.09 29.61
CA ARG A 50 5.66 11.43 30.14
C ARG A 50 5.44 12.45 29.02
N PHE A 51 4.29 13.12 29.05
CA PHE A 51 4.03 14.30 28.24
C PHE A 51 4.82 15.49 28.80
N SER A 52 5.88 15.90 28.11
CA SER A 52 6.60 17.13 28.43
C SER A 52 5.75 18.36 28.11
N PRO A 53 5.71 19.38 29.00
CA PRO A 53 4.97 20.61 28.74
C PRO A 53 5.64 21.43 27.63
N ARG A 54 4.89 21.64 26.55
CA ARG A 54 5.28 22.44 25.38
C ARG A 54 5.24 23.92 25.75
N THR A 55 6.41 24.50 26.04
CA THR A 55 6.59 25.95 26.21
C THR A 55 6.21 26.69 24.94
N GLN A 56 5.11 27.45 24.99
CA GLN A 56 4.70 28.36 23.91
C GLN A 56 5.56 29.62 24.01
N LYS A 57 6.52 29.79 23.08
CA LYS A 57 7.21 31.07 22.88
C LYS A 57 6.24 32.05 22.24
N ALA A 58 5.93 33.12 22.96
CA ALA A 58 5.13 34.24 22.47
C ALA A 58 5.80 34.89 21.25
N ARG A 59 5.00 35.12 20.22
CA ARG A 59 5.40 35.78 18.96
C ARG A 59 5.22 37.30 19.12
N PRO A 60 6.23 38.14 18.85
CA PRO A 60 6.07 39.58 18.93
C PRO A 60 5.20 40.12 17.79
N THR A 61 4.23 40.96 18.17
CA THR A 61 3.31 41.68 17.29
C THR A 61 4.04 42.85 16.63
N ALA A 62 4.30 42.76 15.33
CA ALA A 62 4.84 43.87 14.54
C ALA A 62 3.71 44.78 14.04
N THR A 63 3.83 46.08 14.34
CA THR A 63 2.95 47.17 13.92
C THR A 63 2.92 47.37 12.39
N PRO A 64 1.74 47.63 11.78
CA PRO A 64 1.64 47.89 10.35
C PRO A 64 2.02 49.34 10.00
N THR A 65 3.10 49.52 9.22
CA THR A 65 3.46 50.82 8.63
C THR A 65 2.64 51.06 7.36
N ARG A 66 1.84 52.14 7.37
CA ARG A 66 0.98 52.59 6.27
C ARG A 66 1.83 53.16 5.13
N ARG A 67 1.94 52.40 4.03
CA ARG A 67 2.58 52.85 2.78
C ARG A 67 1.56 53.51 1.84
N THR A 68 1.99 54.61 1.22
CA THR A 68 1.25 55.38 0.21
C THR A 68 1.15 54.62 -1.13
N PRO A 69 0.07 54.82 -1.91
CA PRO A 69 -0.14 54.10 -3.16
C PRO A 69 0.69 54.74 -4.29
N SER A 70 1.74 54.06 -4.73
CA SER A 70 2.39 54.35 -6.01
C SER A 70 1.62 53.71 -7.16
N ARG A 71 1.18 54.53 -8.11
CA ARG A 71 0.46 54.14 -9.33
C ARG A 71 1.32 53.18 -10.17
N SER A 72 1.04 51.89 -10.12
CA SER A 72 1.71 50.86 -10.92
C SER A 72 1.17 50.89 -12.34
N VAL A 73 2.06 51.10 -13.31
CA VAL A 73 1.78 50.87 -14.74
C VAL A 73 1.60 49.37 -14.93
N VAL A 74 0.41 48.98 -15.40
CA VAL A 74 0.03 47.59 -15.66
C VAL A 74 0.65 47.17 -16.99
N THR A 75 1.81 46.52 -16.92
CA THR A 75 2.34 45.72 -18.03
C THR A 75 1.61 44.37 -18.02
N PRO A 76 1.07 43.89 -19.17
CA PRO A 76 0.43 42.58 -19.22
C PRO A 76 1.45 41.48 -18.88
N ASP A 77 1.16 40.77 -17.79
CA ASP A 77 1.98 39.69 -17.23
C ASP A 77 2.17 38.57 -18.25
N ALA A 78 3.43 38.21 -18.51
CA ALA A 78 3.74 36.98 -19.24
C ALA A 78 3.19 35.77 -18.46
N PRO A 79 2.71 34.71 -19.14
CA PRO A 79 2.11 33.56 -18.47
C PRO A 79 3.12 32.91 -17.52
N LYS A 80 2.90 33.11 -16.22
CA LYS A 80 3.69 32.53 -15.14
C LYS A 80 3.53 31.00 -15.21
N PRO A 81 4.62 30.22 -15.36
CA PRO A 81 4.52 28.76 -15.38
C PRO A 81 3.88 28.30 -14.08
N ARG A 82 2.80 27.54 -14.18
CA ARG A 82 2.13 26.95 -13.02
C ARG A 82 3.16 26.07 -12.30
N PRO A 83 3.35 26.23 -10.98
CA PRO A 83 4.28 25.37 -10.25
C PRO A 83 3.81 23.93 -10.40
N VAL A 84 4.67 23.09 -10.96
CA VAL A 84 4.47 21.64 -11.00
C VAL A 84 4.28 21.20 -9.55
N ALA A 85 3.15 20.59 -9.24
CA ALA A 85 2.87 20.11 -7.88
C ALA A 85 3.95 19.08 -7.52
N VAL A 86 4.88 19.48 -6.65
CA VAL A 86 5.94 18.60 -6.17
C VAL A 86 5.25 17.57 -5.26
N GLU A 87 5.17 16.33 -5.73
CA GLU A 87 4.61 15.23 -4.95
C GLU A 87 5.42 15.08 -3.65
N TYR A 88 4.74 15.13 -2.50
CA TYR A 88 5.38 14.94 -1.21
C TYR A 88 5.72 13.45 -1.02
N VAL A 89 7.01 13.15 -0.89
CA VAL A 89 7.51 11.78 -0.71
C VAL A 89 7.93 11.57 0.75
N PRO A 90 7.29 10.65 1.50
CA PRO A 90 7.64 10.36 2.90
C PRO A 90 8.96 9.59 3.03
N ARG A 91 10.09 10.30 2.93
CA ARG A 91 11.44 9.69 2.95
C ARG A 91 11.70 8.78 4.16
N TYR A 92 11.27 9.21 5.35
CA TYR A 92 11.50 8.46 6.60
C TYR A 92 10.81 7.10 6.60
N LEU A 93 9.58 7.04 6.07
CA LEU A 93 8.82 5.80 6.01
C LEU A 93 9.45 4.82 5.02
N HIS A 94 9.83 5.29 3.83
CA HIS A 94 10.46 4.45 2.82
C HIS A 94 11.81 3.90 3.30
N GLN A 95 12.60 4.72 4.00
CA GLN A 95 13.88 4.30 4.57
C GLN A 95 13.69 3.25 5.68
N THR A 96 12.68 3.40 6.55
CA THR A 96 12.43 2.43 7.64
C THR A 96 11.92 1.09 7.11
N LEU A 97 11.22 1.11 5.98
CA LEU A 97 10.66 -0.08 5.36
C LEU A 97 11.60 -0.74 4.34
N ASP A 98 12.81 -0.20 4.14
CA ASP A 98 13.72 -0.60 3.06
C ASP A 98 13.05 -0.59 1.67
N TYR A 99 12.06 0.29 1.48
CA TYR A 99 11.30 0.41 0.24
C TYR A 99 12.08 1.22 -0.79
N GLN A 100 12.22 0.67 -2.00
CA GLN A 100 12.91 1.34 -3.10
C GLN A 100 11.90 1.82 -4.15
N ARG A 101 11.90 3.12 -4.42
CA ARG A 101 11.02 3.73 -5.43
C ARG A 101 11.44 3.34 -6.84
N ARG A 102 10.56 3.62 -7.80
CA ARG A 102 10.78 3.40 -9.24
C ARG A 102 12.19 3.83 -9.67
N GLY A 103 12.94 2.89 -10.24
CA GLY A 103 14.28 3.13 -10.79
C GLY A 103 15.41 3.28 -9.76
N GLN A 104 15.14 3.10 -8.46
CA GLN A 104 16.19 3.12 -7.43
C GLN A 104 16.97 1.79 -7.37
N LYS A 105 16.31 0.67 -7.65
CA LYS A 105 16.97 -0.65 -7.73
C LYS A 105 17.78 -0.76 -9.02
N LYS A 106 19.10 -0.56 -8.91
CA LYS A 106 20.03 -0.65 -10.06
C LYS A 106 20.17 -2.07 -10.58
N ASP A 107 20.08 -3.07 -9.70
CA ASP A 107 20.30 -4.47 -10.02
C ASP A 107 18.95 -5.20 -10.10
N LEU A 108 18.23 -4.97 -11.20
CA LEU A 108 17.00 -5.71 -11.51
C LEU A 108 17.32 -6.74 -12.60
N PRO A 109 16.87 -8.00 -12.45
CA PRO A 109 17.10 -9.02 -13.47
C PRO A 109 16.52 -8.62 -14.83
N THR A 110 17.18 -9.03 -15.91
CA THR A 110 16.78 -8.65 -17.28
C THR A 110 15.35 -9.08 -17.61
N HIS A 111 14.96 -10.30 -17.23
CA HIS A 111 13.61 -10.82 -17.45
C HIS A 111 12.54 -10.00 -16.70
N THR A 112 12.85 -9.54 -15.49
CA THR A 112 11.97 -8.70 -14.68
C THR A 112 11.74 -7.34 -15.35
N ARG A 113 12.80 -6.74 -15.92
CA ARG A 113 12.71 -5.49 -16.67
C ARG A 113 11.86 -5.63 -17.92
N THR A 114 12.03 -6.71 -18.67
CA THR A 114 11.25 -6.96 -19.90
C THR A 114 9.78 -7.24 -19.58
N ALA A 115 9.50 -8.04 -18.53
CA ALA A 115 8.12 -8.26 -18.08
C ALA A 115 7.46 -6.95 -17.64
N LEU A 116 8.18 -6.10 -16.89
CA LEU A 116 7.68 -4.80 -16.46
C LEU A 116 7.39 -3.88 -17.64
N ALA A 117 8.25 -3.84 -18.65
CA ALA A 117 8.02 -3.06 -19.86
C ALA A 117 6.76 -3.51 -20.63
N LEU A 118 6.53 -4.83 -20.72
CA LEU A 118 5.30 -5.37 -21.31
C LEU A 118 4.07 -5.00 -20.48
N ILE A 119 4.16 -5.08 -19.15
CA ILE A 119 3.05 -4.68 -18.28
C ILE A 119 2.75 -3.19 -18.43
N GLU A 120 3.76 -2.32 -18.47
CA GLU A 120 3.59 -0.87 -18.71
C GLU A 120 2.95 -0.57 -20.08
N GLN A 121 3.13 -1.45 -21.06
CA GLN A 121 2.55 -1.31 -22.39
C GLN A 121 1.06 -1.69 -22.43
N TYR A 122 0.68 -2.83 -21.83
CA TYR A 122 -0.68 -3.39 -21.93
C TYR A 122 -1.59 -3.05 -20.75
N TYR A 123 -1.04 -2.69 -19.59
CA TYR A 123 -1.78 -2.44 -18.36
C TYR A 123 -1.58 -1.01 -17.86
N GLU A 124 -2.61 -0.47 -17.23
CA GLU A 124 -2.58 0.82 -16.57
C GLU A 124 -2.06 0.65 -15.13
N ILE A 125 -0.89 1.22 -14.86
CA ILE A 125 -0.33 1.24 -13.51
C ILE A 125 -0.89 2.44 -12.75
N PRO A 126 -1.62 2.23 -11.65
CA PRO A 126 -2.24 3.32 -10.91
C PRO A 126 -1.18 4.21 -10.25
N ALA A 127 -1.35 5.53 -10.33
CA ALA A 127 -0.46 6.49 -9.67
C ALA A 127 -0.39 6.30 -8.14
N ASN A 128 -1.46 5.78 -7.53
CA ASN A 128 -1.57 5.54 -6.09
C ASN A 128 -1.09 4.14 -5.67
N LEU A 129 -0.34 3.43 -6.52
CA LEU A 129 0.13 2.07 -6.25
C LEU A 129 0.91 1.97 -4.93
N GLU A 130 1.80 2.93 -4.65
CA GLU A 130 2.60 2.98 -3.41
C GLU A 130 1.74 3.31 -2.16
N GLN A 131 0.58 3.95 -2.33
CA GLN A 131 -0.26 4.40 -1.20
C GLN A 131 -1.38 3.41 -0.86
N SER A 132 -1.79 2.60 -1.82
CA SER A 132 -2.93 1.69 -1.69
C SER A 132 -2.51 0.37 -1.06
N ARG A 133 -3.15 0.03 0.07
CA ARG A 133 -2.95 -1.26 0.76
C ARG A 133 -3.42 -2.48 -0.05
N LYS A 134 -4.11 -2.27 -1.18
CA LYS A 134 -4.63 -3.36 -2.02
C LYS A 134 -3.52 -4.12 -2.75
N TYR A 135 -2.37 -3.49 -2.97
CA TYR A 135 -1.28 -4.05 -3.76
C TYR A 135 -0.23 -4.80 -2.93
N GLY A 136 -0.41 -4.86 -1.60
CA GLY A 136 0.50 -5.53 -0.68
C GLY A 136 1.27 -4.57 0.23
N PRO A 137 2.10 -5.11 1.14
CA PRO A 137 2.96 -4.31 2.00
C PRO A 137 4.15 -3.72 1.22
N LEU A 138 4.62 -2.54 1.62
CA LEU A 138 5.81 -1.88 1.05
C LEU A 138 7.14 -2.40 1.64
N SER A 139 7.08 -3.11 2.76
CA SER A 139 8.25 -3.50 3.55
C SER A 139 9.13 -4.49 2.80
N GLY A 140 10.39 -4.12 2.55
CA GLY A 140 11.39 -4.95 1.88
C GLY A 140 11.13 -5.19 0.40
N THR A 141 10.18 -4.48 -0.21
CA THR A 141 9.83 -4.62 -1.64
C THR A 141 10.34 -3.43 -2.44
N THR A 142 10.45 -3.58 -3.76
CA THR A 142 10.62 -2.44 -4.67
C THR A 142 9.36 -2.12 -5.44
N TYR A 143 9.32 -0.91 -6.03
CA TYR A 143 8.23 -0.49 -6.91
C TYR A 143 7.96 -1.52 -8.02
N GLU A 144 9.02 -2.01 -8.66
CA GLU A 144 8.94 -2.97 -9.76
C GLU A 144 8.35 -4.31 -9.30
N GLU A 145 8.73 -4.77 -8.11
CA GLU A 145 8.20 -5.99 -7.50
C GLU A 145 6.72 -5.84 -7.13
N LEU A 146 6.31 -4.68 -6.60
CA LEU A 146 4.90 -4.39 -6.33
C LEU A 146 4.04 -4.36 -7.59
N VAL A 147 4.55 -3.79 -8.69
CA VAL A 147 3.85 -3.81 -9.98
C VAL A 147 3.66 -5.24 -10.48
N LEU A 148 4.71 -6.06 -10.42
CA LEU A 148 4.62 -7.47 -10.80
C LEU A 148 3.65 -8.24 -9.90
N GLN A 149 3.66 -7.97 -8.59
CA GLN A 149 2.73 -8.58 -7.65
C GLN A 149 1.29 -8.16 -7.98
N ALA A 150 1.03 -6.87 -8.18
CA ALA A 150 -0.28 -6.34 -8.55
C ALA A 150 -0.80 -6.98 -9.85
N TYR A 151 0.09 -7.18 -10.82
CA TYR A 151 -0.19 -7.89 -12.06
C TYR A 151 -0.57 -9.36 -11.80
N THR A 152 0.23 -10.11 -11.06
CA THR A 152 -0.06 -11.53 -10.75
C THR A 152 -1.37 -11.73 -9.98
N LEU A 153 -1.77 -10.73 -9.18
CA LEU A 153 -3.04 -10.72 -8.46
C LEU A 153 -4.23 -10.29 -9.33
N GLY A 154 -4.01 -9.89 -10.59
CA GLY A 154 -5.06 -9.41 -11.48
C GLY A 154 -5.69 -8.09 -11.02
N THR A 155 -4.96 -7.28 -10.26
CA THR A 155 -5.47 -6.01 -9.69
C THR A 155 -5.20 -4.78 -10.57
N LEU A 156 -4.44 -4.95 -11.65
CA LEU A 156 -4.17 -3.91 -12.63
C LEU A 156 -5.28 -3.88 -13.68
N ALA A 157 -5.66 -2.68 -14.10
CA ALA A 157 -6.62 -2.51 -15.20
C ALA A 157 -5.90 -2.63 -16.54
N VAL A 158 -6.57 -3.22 -17.54
CA VAL A 158 -6.04 -3.24 -18.91
C VAL A 158 -6.15 -1.85 -19.51
N LYS A 159 -5.10 -1.41 -20.20
CA LYS A 159 -5.04 -0.09 -20.81
C LYS A 159 -6.06 0.00 -21.94
N LYS A 160 -6.76 1.13 -22.02
CA LYS A 160 -7.73 1.42 -23.09
C LYS A 160 -7.07 2.40 -24.06
N GLU A 161 -6.97 2.01 -25.33
CA GLU A 161 -6.49 2.90 -26.40
C GLU A 161 -7.68 3.25 -27.30
N ASP A 162 -7.90 4.54 -27.54
CA ASP A 162 -8.96 5.08 -28.42
C ASP A 162 -10.38 4.56 -28.16
N GLY A 163 -10.69 4.23 -26.90
CA GLY A 163 -11.99 3.70 -26.50
C GLY A 163 -12.21 2.21 -26.79
N ALA A 164 -11.25 1.55 -27.46
CA ALA A 164 -11.21 0.11 -27.58
C ALA A 164 -10.43 -0.49 -26.39
N ILE A 165 -10.98 -1.56 -25.81
CA ILE A 165 -10.28 -2.34 -24.80
C ILE A 165 -9.22 -3.14 -25.56
N VAL A 166 -7.94 -2.86 -25.29
CA VAL A 166 -6.85 -3.73 -25.75
C VAL A 166 -7.12 -5.11 -25.14
N SER A 167 -7.06 -6.17 -25.95
CA SER A 167 -7.30 -7.54 -25.47
C SER A 167 -6.43 -7.83 -24.24
N GLU A 168 -7.00 -8.49 -23.23
CA GLU A 168 -6.22 -8.94 -22.07
C GLU A 168 -5.12 -9.88 -22.57
N VAL A 169 -3.86 -9.49 -22.34
CA VAL A 169 -2.69 -10.28 -22.75
C VAL A 169 -2.06 -10.88 -21.50
N ASP A 170 -2.00 -12.20 -21.45
CA ASP A 170 -1.25 -12.89 -20.41
C ASP A 170 0.26 -12.73 -20.67
N ILE A 171 0.97 -12.25 -19.65
CA ILE A 171 2.40 -11.96 -19.65
C ILE A 171 3.01 -12.85 -18.57
N CYS A 172 3.99 -13.66 -18.93
CA CYS A 172 4.69 -14.47 -17.95
C CYS A 172 5.74 -13.63 -17.20
N THR A 173 5.68 -13.60 -15.86
CA THR A 173 6.63 -12.83 -15.05
C THR A 173 8.03 -13.46 -14.95
N GLU A 174 8.19 -14.74 -15.33
CA GLU A 174 9.46 -15.47 -15.25
C GLU A 174 10.26 -15.37 -16.55
N CYS A 175 9.64 -15.74 -17.67
CA CYS A 175 10.31 -15.72 -18.98
C CYS A 175 10.05 -14.43 -19.77
N ALA A 176 9.15 -13.55 -19.30
CA ALA A 176 8.76 -12.32 -19.98
C ALA A 176 8.20 -12.52 -21.41
N VAL A 177 7.54 -13.66 -21.66
CA VAL A 177 6.90 -13.97 -22.94
C VAL A 177 5.38 -13.84 -22.81
N LEU A 178 4.73 -13.42 -23.90
CA LEU A 178 3.28 -13.30 -24.00
C LEU A 178 2.60 -14.66 -24.24
N GLY A 179 1.35 -14.78 -23.82
CA GLY A 179 0.48 -15.92 -24.13
C GLY A 179 0.40 -17.02 -23.07
N HIS A 180 1.06 -16.85 -21.92
CA HIS A 180 0.89 -17.76 -20.78
C HIS A 180 1.19 -17.05 -19.45
N ARG A 181 0.66 -17.61 -18.36
CA ARG A 181 0.94 -17.14 -16.98
C ARG A 181 2.13 -17.90 -16.40
N ARG A 182 2.67 -17.40 -15.28
CA ARG A 182 3.78 -18.04 -14.54
C ARG A 182 3.55 -19.53 -14.25
N GLY A 183 2.32 -19.92 -13.90
CA GLY A 183 1.98 -21.31 -13.59
C GLY A 183 2.05 -22.27 -14.78
N GLU A 184 2.04 -21.74 -16.00
CA GLU A 184 2.09 -22.49 -17.26
C GLU A 184 3.43 -22.26 -17.99
N CYS A 185 4.42 -21.73 -17.28
CA CYS A 185 5.68 -21.33 -17.89
C CYS A 185 6.54 -22.55 -18.25
N PRO A 186 6.93 -22.72 -19.52
CA PRO A 186 7.72 -23.88 -19.96
C PRO A 186 9.15 -23.86 -19.41
N THR A 187 9.65 -22.74 -18.89
CA THR A 187 10.98 -22.68 -18.27
C THR A 187 10.98 -23.19 -16.82
N LEU A 188 9.80 -23.37 -16.21
CA LEU A 188 9.65 -23.86 -14.84
C LEU A 188 9.18 -25.32 -14.74
N LEU A 189 8.79 -25.92 -15.88
CA LEU A 189 8.36 -27.31 -16.01
C LEU A 189 9.51 -28.18 -16.51
#